data_AF-Q8DM65-F1
#
_entry.id   AF-Q8DM65-F1
#
_cell.length_a   1.000
_cell.length_b   1.000
_cell.length_c   1.000
_cell.angle_alpha   90.00
_cell.angle_beta   90.00
_cell.angle_gamma   90.00
#
_symmetry.space_group_name_H-M   'P 1'
#
loop_
_entity.id
_entity.type
_entity.pdbx_description
1 polymer ?
#
loop_
_entity_poly.entity_id
_entity_poly.type
_entity_poly.pdbx_seq_one_letter_code
_entity_poly.pdbx_strand_id
1 'polypeptide(L)' 'MLCGLLGIDVGRFRDLIAAPVASVSIVEYTSRGPLLLALAERSHLSPELRHLPGT' A
#
# COMPACT_ATOMS: atom_id res chain seq x y z
N MET A 1 4.98 -3.07 8.55
CA MET A 1 4.00 -4.17 8.42
C MET A 1 4.11 -4.86 7.07
N LEU A 2 3.84 -4.15 5.96
CA LEU A 2 3.76 -4.77 4.62
C LEU A 2 5.01 -5.57 4.21
N CYS A 3 6.21 -5.01 4.37
CA CYS A 3 7.47 -5.71 4.09
C CYS A 3 7.59 -7.03 4.88
N GLY A 4 7.24 -7.00 6.16
CA GLY A 4 7.27 -8.20 7.01
C GLY A 4 6.25 -9.26 6.60
N LEU A 5 5.07 -8.86 6.13
CA LEU A 5 4.08 -9.79 5.57
C LEU A 5 4.61 -10.44 4.29
N LEU A 6 5.21 -9.66 3.40
CA LEU A 6 5.62 -10.12 2.08
C LEU A 6 7.04 -10.72 2.03
N GLY A 7 7.72 -10.84 3.18
CA GLY A 7 9.11 -11.30 3.24
C GLY A 7 10.09 -10.39 2.51
N ILE A 8 9.74 -9.13 2.29
CA ILE A 8 10.59 -8.13 1.65
C ILE A 8 11.51 -7.52 2.71
N ASP A 9 12.77 -7.32 2.37
CA ASP A 9 13.71 -6.63 3.25
C ASP A 9 13.21 -5.22 3.62
N VAL A 10 13.41 -4.83 4.88
CA VAL A 10 12.93 -3.53 5.38
C VAL A 10 13.84 -2.39 4.90
N GLY A 11 15.03 -2.68 4.38
CA GLY A 11 15.94 -1.69 3.84
C GLY A 11 15.26 -0.78 2.81
N ARG A 12 15.38 0.54 3.04
CA ARG A 12 14.88 1.58 2.14
C ARG A 12 13.39 1.50 1.76
N PHE A 13 12.57 0.77 2.52
CA PHE A 13 11.15 0.62 2.18
C PHE A 13 10.42 1.97 2.01
N ARG A 14 10.85 3.01 2.73
CA ARG A 14 10.30 4.37 2.64
C ARG A 14 10.56 5.06 1.30
N ASP A 15 11.61 4.65 0.60
CA ASP A 15 11.94 5.16 -0.74
C ASP A 15 11.26 4.34 -1.84
N LEU A 16 10.87 3.10 -1.53
CA LEU A 16 10.43 2.10 -2.50
C LEU A 16 8.92 1.85 -2.50
N ILE A 17 8.25 2.10 -1.37
CA ILE A 17 6.84 1.81 -1.18
C ILE A 17 6.10 3.10 -0.80
N ALA A 18 5.27 3.58 -1.72
CA ALA A 18 4.39 4.70 -1.45
C ALA A 18 3.32 4.31 -0.41
N ALA A 19 3.06 5.20 0.54
CA ALA A 19 1.92 5.12 1.45
C ALA A 19 1.27 6.51 1.59
N PRO A 20 0.62 7.01 0.52
CA PRO A 20 -0.02 8.32 0.55
C PRO A 20 -1.16 8.37 1.58
N VAL A 21 -1.56 9.58 1.98
CA VAL A 21 -2.66 9.80 2.92
C VAL A 21 -3.95 9.21 2.34
N ALA A 22 -4.76 8.59 3.21
CA ALA A 22 -6.01 7.93 2.85
C ALA A 22 -5.88 6.79 1.82
N SER A 23 -4.66 6.31 1.54
CA SER A 23 -4.49 5.14 0.68
C SER A 23 -4.80 3.84 1.41
N VAL A 24 -5.29 2.84 0.66
CA VAL A 24 -5.63 1.52 1.18
C VAL A 24 -4.72 0.48 0.55
N SER A 25 -4.13 -0.40 1.36
CA SER A 25 -3.44 -1.60 0.87
C SER A 25 -4.24 -2.83 1.29
N ILE A 26 -4.51 -3.73 0.35
CA ILE A 26 -5.34 -4.92 0.57
C ILE A 26 -4.42 -6.14 0.53
N VAL A 27 -4.40 -6.88 1.64
CA VAL A 27 -3.65 -8.13 1.77
C VAL A 27 -4.62 -9.25 2.13
N GLU A 28 -4.61 -10.32 1.37
CA GLU A 28 -5.38 -11.53 1.63
C GLU A 28 -4.47 -12.60 2.24
N TYR A 29 -4.92 -13.23 3.33
CA TYR A 29 -4.20 -14.36 3.91
C TYR A 29 -4.69 -15.65 3.25
N THR A 30 -3.79 -16.33 2.54
CA THR A 30 -4.09 -17.59 1.86
C THR A 30 -3.36 -18.75 2.53
N SER A 31 -3.66 -19.98 2.11
CA SER A 31 -2.93 -21.18 2.56
C SER A 31 -1.44 -21.17 2.24
N ARG A 32 -1.00 -20.32 1.30
CA ARG A 32 0.42 -20.15 0.90
C ARG A 32 1.07 -18.91 1.52
N GLY A 33 0.37 -18.20 2.39
CA GLY A 33 0.83 -16.94 2.99
C GLY A 33 0.06 -15.71 2.47
N PRO A 34 0.52 -14.50 2.84
CA PRO A 34 -0.14 -13.26 2.48
C PRO A 34 0.07 -12.92 1.00
N LEU A 35 -1.03 -12.56 0.33
CA LEU A 35 -1.08 -12.11 -1.05
C LEU A 35 -1.44 -10.63 -1.08
N LEU A 36 -0.58 -9.80 -1.69
CA LEU A 36 -0.87 -8.40 -1.91
C LEU A 36 -1.81 -8.25 -3.12
N LEU A 37 -3.04 -7.80 -2.88
CA LEU A 37 -4.04 -7.59 -3.92
C LEU A 37 -4.03 -6.15 -4.45
N ALA A 38 -3.77 -5.18 -3.58
CA ALA A 38 -3.66 -3.77 -3.94
C ALA A 38 -2.68 -3.05 -3.01
N LEU A 39 -1.91 -2.12 -3.58
CA LEU A 39 -0.95 -1.28 -2.85
C LEU A 39 -1.32 0.19 -3.05
N ALA A 40 -1.42 0.94 -1.96
CA ALA A 40 -1.66 2.39 -1.99
C ALA A 40 -2.85 2.82 -2.89
N GLU A 41 -3.92 2.03 -2.86
CA GLU A 41 -5.16 2.22 -3.60
C GLU A 41 -5.84 3.55 -3.18
N ARG A 42 -6.26 4.35 -4.16
CA ARG A 42 -6.91 5.66 -3.96
C ARG A 42 -8.05 5.95 -4.95
N SER A 43 -8.51 4.94 -5.70
CA SER A 43 -9.60 5.05 -6.66
C SER A 43 -10.93 5.39 -5.99
N HIS A 44 -11.09 5.02 -4.71
CA HIS A 44 -12.22 5.40 -3.88
C HIS A 44 -12.26 6.91 -3.54
N LEU A 45 -11.14 7.64 -3.66
CA LEU A 45 -11.12 9.10 -3.50
C LEU A 45 -11.65 9.76 -4.77
N SER A 46 -12.36 10.89 -4.62
CA SER A 46 -12.73 11.72 -5.77
C SER A 46 -11.49 12.27 -6.47
N PRO A 47 -11.57 12.62 -7.77
CA PRO A 47 -10.44 13.20 -8.49
C PRO A 47 -9.86 14.43 -7.77
N GLU A 48 -10.72 15.30 -7.24
CA GLU A 48 -10.30 16.50 -6.52
C GLU A 48 -9.44 16.15 -5.31
N LEU A 49 -9.88 15.21 -4.48
CA LEU A 49 -9.14 14.76 -3.30
C LEU A 49 -7.84 14.04 -3.65
N ARG A 50 -7.81 13.27 -4.74
CA ARG A 50 -6.61 12.51 -5.15
C ARG A 50 -5.48 13.40 -5.66
N HIS A 51 -5.82 14.59 -6.15
CA HIS A 51 -4.88 15.56 -6.71
C HIS A 51 -4.48 16.66 -5.73
N LEU A 52 -4.98 16.64 -4.49
CA LEU A 52 -4.53 17.58 -3.48
C LEU A 52 -3.05 17.33 -3.14
N PRO A 53 -2.26 18.40 -2.92
CA PRO A 53 -0.90 18.26 -2.42
C PRO A 53 -0.91 17.54 -1.08
N GLY A 54 -0.15 16.45 -0.96
CA GLY A 54 -0.01 15.68 0.28
C GLY A 54 -1.00 14.53 0.46
N THR A 55 -1.88 14.28 -0.53
CA THR A 55 -2.76 13.10 -0.58
C THR A 55 -2.37 12.12 -1.67
#